data_AF-W4VHE3-F1
#
_entry.id   AF-W4VHE3-F1
#
_cell.length_a   1.000
_cell.length_b   1.000
_cell.length_c   1.000
_cell.angle_alpha   90.00
_cell.angle_beta   90.00
_cell.angle_gamma   90.00
#
_symmetry.space_group_name_H-M   'P 1'
#
loop_
_entity.id
_entity.type
_entity.pdbx_description
1 polymer ?
#
loop_
_entity_poly.entity_id
_entity_poly.type
_entity_poly.pdbx_seq_one_letter_code
_entity_poly.pdbx_strand_id
1 'polypeptide(L)'
;MESNESKWGVEEKYVTGDASDYDKFFAWAKTVPQLIGNPLYHWTHLELKRYFGGVEEPLNENTAPAIWEKVNKRLNSGEWNVRDFIVKSGVEVICTTDDPVDSLEYHGKIKADTDFNVKVLPSYRPDKGLEINREGFMDWVTKLAEASGIKIDSYHALLEALANRIDFFHEIGGRVSDHALDNMMYEEATEAEVAEIFIKALNGEKVSLEEEKKYKSFTLTFLGGKNIMKKDGPCNIILMPTEIIIHECLIS
;
A
#
# COMPACT_ATOMS: atom_id res chain seq x y z
N MET A 1 6.95 22.35 -23.73
CA MET A 1 5.57 22.18 -23.24
C MET A 1 5.36 20.69 -23.16
N GLU A 2 5.59 20.13 -21.98
CA GLU A 2 5.16 18.75 -21.71
C GLU A 2 3.66 18.70 -21.97
N SER A 3 3.20 17.75 -22.77
CA SER A 3 1.77 17.59 -23.03
C SER A 3 1.10 17.26 -21.69
N ASN A 4 0.16 18.12 -21.25
CA ASN A 4 -0.73 17.84 -20.11
C ASN A 4 -1.78 16.77 -20.49
N GLU A 5 -1.32 15.67 -21.08
CA GLU A 5 -2.15 14.62 -21.62
C GLU A 5 -1.59 13.26 -21.17
N SER A 6 -2.51 12.35 -20.86
CA SER A 6 -2.17 10.95 -20.56
C SER A 6 -1.57 10.25 -21.78
N LYS A 7 -1.05 9.03 -21.58
CA LYS A 7 -0.53 8.14 -22.64
C LYS A 7 -1.48 7.97 -23.83
N TRP A 8 -2.79 8.16 -23.64
CA TRP A 8 -3.83 8.01 -24.67
C TRP A 8 -4.41 9.34 -25.16
N GLY A 9 -3.71 10.46 -24.94
CA GLY A 9 -4.09 11.79 -25.43
C GLY A 9 -5.26 12.42 -24.69
N VAL A 10 -5.56 11.97 -23.47
CA VAL A 10 -6.62 12.54 -22.62
C VAL A 10 -6.04 13.67 -21.77
N GLU A 11 -6.61 14.88 -21.87
CA GLU A 11 -6.20 16.04 -21.05
C GLU A 11 -6.25 15.74 -19.54
N GLU A 12 -5.27 16.24 -18.79
CA GLU A 12 -5.11 15.98 -17.35
C GLU A 12 -6.32 16.42 -16.50
N LYS A 13 -7.08 17.42 -16.97
CA LYS A 13 -8.32 17.85 -16.29
C LYS A 13 -9.37 16.73 -16.17
N TYR A 14 -9.36 15.78 -17.10
CA TYR A 14 -10.24 14.61 -17.10
C TYR A 14 -9.63 13.38 -16.40
N VAL A 15 -8.41 13.49 -15.86
CA VAL A 15 -7.74 12.44 -15.11
C VAL A 15 -7.75 12.81 -13.62
N THR A 16 -6.87 13.72 -13.20
CA THR A 16 -6.77 14.15 -11.79
C THR A 16 -7.26 15.57 -11.52
N GLY A 17 -7.58 16.34 -12.56
CA GLY A 17 -8.05 17.72 -12.39
C GLY A 17 -9.52 17.87 -11.95
N ASP A 18 -10.11 19.01 -12.26
CA ASP A 18 -11.36 19.51 -11.69
C ASP A 18 -12.62 19.22 -12.53
N ALA A 19 -12.51 18.41 -13.59
CA ALA A 19 -13.67 17.98 -14.37
C ALA A 19 -14.65 17.16 -13.50
N SER A 20 -15.93 17.15 -13.89
CA SER A 20 -16.95 16.37 -13.19
C SER A 20 -16.67 14.86 -13.28
N ASP A 21 -17.15 14.08 -12.31
CA ASP A 21 -17.01 12.61 -12.33
C ASP A 21 -17.56 11.99 -13.62
N TYR A 22 -18.66 12.55 -14.15
CA TYR A 22 -19.22 12.10 -15.41
C TYR A 22 -18.30 12.40 -16.59
N ASP A 23 -17.71 13.60 -16.67
CA ASP A 23 -16.80 13.96 -17.76
C ASP A 23 -15.52 13.10 -17.73
N LYS A 24 -15.00 12.83 -16.52
CA LYS A 24 -13.88 11.89 -16.32
C LYS A 24 -14.24 10.47 -16.76
N PHE A 25 -15.41 9.98 -16.35
CA PHE A 25 -15.92 8.68 -16.79
C PHE A 25 -16.13 8.61 -18.31
N PHE A 26 -16.68 9.66 -18.92
CA PHE A 26 -16.92 9.71 -20.35
C PHE A 26 -15.61 9.74 -21.15
N ALA A 27 -14.60 10.46 -20.65
CA ALA A 27 -13.26 10.43 -21.19
C ALA A 27 -12.65 9.01 -21.09
N TRP A 28 -12.78 8.33 -19.95
CA TRP A 28 -12.38 6.94 -19.79
C TRP A 28 -13.08 6.02 -20.79
N ALA A 29 -14.40 6.14 -20.94
CA ALA A 29 -15.18 5.33 -21.87
C ALA A 29 -14.73 5.51 -23.33
N LYS A 30 -14.31 6.72 -23.73
CA LYS A 30 -13.69 6.96 -25.04
C LYS A 30 -12.33 6.28 -25.20
N THR A 31 -11.58 6.11 -24.11
CA THR A 31 -10.28 5.45 -24.11
C THR A 31 -10.40 3.92 -24.17
N VAL A 32 -11.41 3.32 -23.52
CA VAL A 32 -11.54 1.85 -23.39
C VAL A 32 -11.39 1.09 -24.71
N PRO A 33 -12.01 1.49 -25.85
CA PRO A 33 -11.81 0.80 -27.13
C PRO A 33 -10.36 0.71 -27.61
N GLN A 34 -9.49 1.63 -27.18
CA GLN A 34 -8.07 1.66 -27.53
C GLN A 34 -7.23 0.71 -26.65
N LEU A 35 -7.82 0.16 -25.59
CA LEU A 35 -7.14 -0.71 -24.63
C LEU A 35 -7.20 -2.20 -25.00
N ILE A 36 -7.65 -2.57 -26.21
CA ILE A 36 -7.66 -3.97 -26.64
C ILE A 36 -6.22 -4.54 -26.58
N GLY A 37 -6.04 -5.62 -25.82
CA GLY A 37 -4.74 -6.22 -25.51
C GLY A 37 -4.11 -5.75 -24.19
N ASN A 38 -4.67 -4.72 -23.54
CA ASN A 38 -4.32 -4.30 -22.20
C ASN A 38 -5.27 -4.92 -21.14
N PRO A 39 -4.77 -5.37 -19.97
CA PRO A 39 -5.61 -5.92 -18.91
C PRO A 39 -6.79 -5.03 -18.48
N LEU A 40 -6.64 -3.71 -18.54
CA LEU A 40 -7.69 -2.74 -18.22
C LEU A 40 -8.95 -2.93 -19.06
N TYR A 41 -8.82 -3.39 -20.31
CA TYR A 41 -9.98 -3.72 -21.13
C TYR A 41 -10.75 -4.90 -20.53
N HIS A 42 -10.06 -5.96 -20.12
CA HIS A 42 -10.72 -7.11 -19.50
C HIS A 42 -11.31 -6.76 -18.13
N TRP A 43 -10.58 -6.03 -17.28
CA TRP A 43 -11.05 -5.66 -15.94
C TRP A 43 -12.30 -4.79 -16.01
N THR A 44 -12.31 -3.77 -16.88
CA THR A 44 -13.49 -2.91 -17.09
C THR A 44 -14.76 -3.73 -17.33
N HIS A 45 -14.71 -4.67 -18.29
CA HIS A 45 -15.89 -5.45 -18.65
C HIS A 45 -16.21 -6.56 -17.64
N LEU A 46 -15.21 -7.13 -16.96
CA LEU A 46 -15.41 -8.11 -15.89
C LEU A 46 -16.11 -7.48 -14.69
N GLU A 47 -15.71 -6.27 -14.30
CA GLU A 47 -16.30 -5.53 -13.18
C GLU A 47 -17.74 -5.11 -13.49
N LEU A 48 -17.98 -4.52 -14.68
CA LEU A 48 -19.31 -4.19 -15.20
C LEU A 48 -20.26 -5.40 -15.20
N LYS A 49 -19.76 -6.55 -15.65
CA LYS A 49 -20.54 -7.79 -15.69
C LYS A 49 -20.82 -8.37 -14.30
N ARG A 50 -19.79 -8.51 -13.46
CA ARG A 50 -19.91 -9.25 -12.17
C ARG A 50 -20.57 -8.43 -11.07
N TYR A 51 -20.22 -7.17 -10.94
CA TYR A 51 -20.58 -6.37 -9.77
C TYR A 51 -21.75 -5.41 -10.06
N PHE A 52 -21.77 -4.84 -11.27
CA PHE A 52 -22.69 -3.75 -11.61
C PHE A 52 -23.94 -4.19 -12.40
N GLY A 53 -24.40 -5.42 -12.16
CA GLY A 53 -25.70 -5.88 -12.63
C GLY A 53 -25.70 -6.48 -14.03
N GLY A 54 -24.66 -7.24 -14.37
CA GLY A 54 -24.63 -8.00 -15.63
C GLY A 54 -24.60 -7.09 -16.85
N VAL A 55 -23.89 -5.95 -16.78
CA VAL A 55 -23.65 -5.13 -17.96
C VAL A 55 -22.71 -5.92 -18.88
N GLU A 56 -23.22 -6.33 -20.04
CA GLU A 56 -22.46 -7.10 -21.03
C GLU A 56 -22.07 -6.25 -22.24
N GLU A 57 -22.67 -5.06 -22.36
CA GLU A 57 -22.37 -4.10 -23.40
C GLU A 57 -20.93 -3.58 -23.27
N PRO A 58 -20.14 -3.54 -24.37
CA PRO A 58 -18.81 -2.95 -24.33
C PRO A 58 -18.86 -1.47 -23.97
N LEU A 59 -17.98 -1.02 -23.07
CA LEU A 59 -17.89 0.39 -22.70
C LEU A 59 -17.21 1.19 -23.82
N ASN A 60 -17.93 2.18 -24.36
CA ASN A 60 -17.47 3.13 -25.36
C ASN A 60 -18.29 4.43 -25.27
N GLU A 61 -17.99 5.42 -26.10
CA GLU A 61 -18.70 6.72 -26.12
C GLU A 61 -20.22 6.62 -26.33
N ASN A 62 -20.69 5.62 -27.10
CA ASN A 62 -22.11 5.45 -27.40
C ASN A 62 -22.85 4.75 -26.26
N THR A 63 -22.19 3.83 -25.56
CA THR A 63 -22.79 3.06 -24.46
C THR A 63 -22.62 3.73 -23.09
N ALA A 64 -21.66 4.66 -22.97
CA ALA A 64 -21.32 5.31 -21.71
C ALA A 64 -22.52 5.95 -20.99
N PRO A 65 -23.40 6.76 -21.62
CA PRO A 65 -24.51 7.37 -20.89
C PRO A 65 -25.46 6.34 -20.28
N ALA A 66 -25.79 5.28 -21.03
CA ALA A 66 -26.69 4.22 -20.56
C ALA A 66 -26.04 3.38 -19.44
N ILE A 67 -24.75 3.06 -19.57
CA ILE A 67 -24.01 2.33 -18.54
C ILE A 67 -23.91 3.17 -17.27
N TRP A 68 -23.56 4.46 -17.37
CA TRP A 68 -23.48 5.37 -16.23
C TRP A 68 -24.78 5.39 -15.41
N GLU A 69 -25.91 5.61 -16.07
CA GLU A 69 -27.23 5.62 -15.42
C GLU A 69 -27.56 4.27 -14.77
N LYS A 70 -27.33 3.16 -15.48
CA LYS A 70 -27.61 1.81 -14.98
C LYS A 70 -26.78 1.48 -13.73
N VAL A 71 -25.48 1.79 -13.76
CA VAL A 71 -24.56 1.53 -12.65
C VAL A 71 -24.90 2.43 -11.46
N ASN A 72 -25.11 3.72 -11.68
CA ASN A 72 -25.44 4.66 -10.59
C ASN A 72 -26.78 4.33 -9.93
N LYS A 73 -27.80 3.94 -10.69
CA LYS A 73 -29.06 3.48 -10.11
C LYS A 73 -28.86 2.29 -9.16
N ARG A 74 -27.93 1.40 -9.47
CA ARG A 74 -27.60 0.23 -8.66
C ARG A 74 -26.76 0.60 -7.43
N LEU A 75 -25.75 1.44 -7.59
CA LEU A 75 -24.94 1.93 -6.47
C LEU A 75 -25.80 2.67 -5.44
N ASN A 76 -26.80 3.42 -5.91
CA ASN A 76 -27.73 4.16 -5.05
C ASN A 76 -28.94 3.35 -4.58
N SER A 77 -29.03 2.04 -4.88
CA SER A 77 -30.17 1.22 -4.43
C SER A 77 -30.14 0.89 -2.93
N GLY A 78 -29.00 1.13 -2.26
CA GLY A 78 -28.75 0.72 -0.88
C GLY A 78 -28.35 -0.75 -0.72
N GLU A 79 -28.32 -1.53 -1.80
CA GLU A 79 -27.93 -2.96 -1.79
C GLU A 79 -26.42 -3.19 -1.95
N TRP A 80 -25.65 -2.12 -2.16
CA TRP A 80 -24.24 -2.15 -2.51
C TRP A 80 -23.47 -1.06 -1.76
N ASN A 81 -23.03 -1.39 -0.54
CA ASN A 81 -21.97 -0.68 0.15
C ASN A 81 -20.63 -1.42 0.01
N VAL A 82 -19.55 -0.82 0.52
CA VAL A 82 -18.19 -1.39 0.45
C VAL A 82 -18.12 -2.81 1.04
N ARG A 83 -18.76 -3.06 2.18
CA ARG A 83 -18.78 -4.40 2.81
C ARG A 83 -19.56 -5.41 1.99
N ASP A 84 -20.64 -4.99 1.31
CA ASP A 84 -21.39 -5.88 0.42
C ASP A 84 -20.53 -6.34 -0.74
N PHE A 85 -19.70 -5.46 -1.34
CA PHE A 85 -18.77 -5.88 -2.40
C PHE A 85 -17.78 -6.91 -1.90
N ILE A 86 -17.21 -6.70 -0.70
CA ILE A 86 -16.25 -7.62 -0.10
C ILE A 86 -16.90 -9.00 0.14
N VAL A 87 -18.04 -9.02 0.82
CA VAL A 87 -18.74 -10.27 1.19
C VAL A 87 -19.23 -11.01 -0.05
N LYS A 88 -19.86 -10.32 -1.02
CA LYS A 88 -20.37 -10.94 -2.24
C LYS A 88 -19.26 -11.44 -3.16
N SER A 89 -18.02 -10.93 -3.00
CA SER A 89 -16.84 -11.43 -3.70
C SER A 89 -16.22 -12.66 -3.04
N GLY A 90 -16.76 -13.13 -1.91
CA GLY A 90 -16.25 -14.31 -1.20
C GLY A 90 -14.89 -14.07 -0.53
N VAL A 91 -14.57 -12.81 -0.19
CA VAL A 91 -13.31 -12.47 0.46
C VAL A 91 -13.34 -12.94 1.92
N GLU A 92 -12.32 -13.70 2.34
CA GLU A 92 -12.19 -14.16 3.73
C GLU A 92 -11.21 -13.29 4.53
N VAL A 93 -10.14 -12.81 3.88
CA VAL A 93 -9.07 -12.02 4.50
C VAL A 93 -8.64 -10.91 3.55
N ILE A 94 -8.45 -9.72 4.11
CA ILE A 94 -7.83 -8.56 3.46
C ILE A 94 -6.62 -8.19 4.30
N CYS A 95 -5.47 -8.08 3.65
CA CYS A 95 -4.25 -7.54 4.24
C CYS A 95 -4.04 -6.13 3.68
N THR A 96 -4.25 -5.11 4.51
CA THR A 96 -3.93 -3.72 4.14
C THR A 96 -2.43 -3.48 4.22
N THR A 97 -1.96 -2.36 3.67
CA THR A 97 -0.56 -1.94 3.76
C THR A 97 -0.50 -0.72 4.68
N ASP A 98 0.19 -0.84 5.80
CA ASP A 98 0.15 0.12 6.88
C ASP A 98 1.55 0.51 7.36
N ASP A 99 1.72 1.78 7.73
CA ASP A 99 3.01 2.33 8.19
C ASP A 99 3.25 1.94 9.66
N PRO A 100 4.50 1.66 10.09
CA PRO A 100 4.82 1.39 11.49
C PRO A 100 4.27 2.42 12.48
N VAL A 101 4.09 3.69 12.06
CA VAL A 101 3.60 4.77 12.93
C VAL A 101 2.07 4.84 13.02
N ASP A 102 1.34 4.05 12.23
CA ASP A 102 -0.12 4.10 12.20
C ASP A 102 -0.74 3.58 13.50
N SER A 103 -1.87 4.18 13.89
CA SER A 103 -2.62 3.81 15.10
C SER A 103 -3.35 2.47 14.95
N LEU A 104 -3.61 2.05 13.71
CA LEU A 104 -4.40 0.86 13.36
C LEU A 104 -5.79 0.83 14.05
N GLU A 105 -6.35 2.00 14.36
CA GLU A 105 -7.62 2.10 15.11
C GLU A 105 -8.79 1.45 14.37
N TYR A 106 -8.80 1.50 13.04
CA TYR A 106 -9.86 0.95 12.21
C TYR A 106 -9.79 -0.58 12.16
N HIS A 107 -8.58 -1.16 12.16
CA HIS A 107 -8.42 -2.61 12.35
C HIS A 107 -8.96 -3.05 13.69
N GLY A 108 -8.71 -2.29 14.75
CA GLY A 108 -9.28 -2.54 16.08
C GLY A 108 -10.82 -2.50 16.06
N LYS A 109 -11.40 -1.46 15.44
CA LYS A 109 -12.86 -1.32 15.28
C LYS A 109 -13.47 -2.48 14.47
N ILE A 110 -12.85 -2.86 13.35
CA ILE A 110 -13.31 -3.97 12.50
C ILE A 110 -13.19 -5.30 13.23
N LYS A 111 -12.09 -5.55 13.95
CA LYS A 111 -11.90 -6.77 14.74
C LYS A 111 -12.95 -6.94 15.85
N ALA A 112 -13.46 -5.83 16.39
CA ALA A 112 -14.51 -5.82 17.40
C ALA A 112 -15.94 -5.92 16.81
N ASP A 113 -16.09 -5.74 15.50
CA ASP A 113 -17.38 -5.76 14.80
C ASP A 113 -17.81 -7.20 14.50
N THR A 114 -18.80 -7.69 15.25
CA THR A 114 -19.33 -9.07 15.09
C THR A 114 -20.20 -9.25 13.85
N ASP A 115 -20.61 -8.17 13.19
CA ASP A 115 -21.49 -8.22 12.02
C ASP A 115 -20.70 -8.31 10.71
N PHE A 116 -19.35 -8.26 10.77
CA PHE A 116 -18.47 -8.34 9.60
C PHE A 116 -17.43 -9.47 9.75
N ASN A 117 -17.70 -10.58 9.07
CA ASN A 117 -16.92 -11.82 9.21
C ASN A 117 -15.61 -11.87 8.42
N VAL A 118 -15.27 -10.82 7.67
CA VAL A 118 -14.01 -10.76 6.89
C VAL A 118 -12.89 -10.23 7.76
N LYS A 119 -11.75 -10.93 7.79
CA LYS A 119 -10.59 -10.49 8.55
C LYS A 119 -9.88 -9.37 7.80
N VAL A 120 -9.85 -8.17 8.39
CA VAL A 120 -9.03 -7.06 7.86
C VAL A 120 -7.81 -6.91 8.75
N LEU A 121 -6.65 -7.33 8.23
CA LEU A 121 -5.41 -7.44 8.97
C LEU A 121 -4.38 -6.43 8.43
N PRO A 122 -3.55 -5.83 9.29
CA PRO A 122 -2.52 -4.91 8.84
C PRO A 122 -1.28 -5.65 8.31
N SER A 123 -0.63 -5.10 7.28
CA SER A 123 0.69 -5.55 6.81
C SER A 123 1.71 -4.46 7.10
N TYR A 124 2.81 -4.85 7.74
CA TYR A 124 3.84 -3.94 8.22
C TYR A 124 4.73 -3.46 7.07
N ARG A 125 4.70 -2.17 6.74
CA ARG A 125 5.51 -1.60 5.64
C ARG A 125 6.43 -0.46 6.11
N PRO A 126 7.69 -0.77 6.47
CA PRO A 126 8.61 0.18 7.08
C PRO A 126 9.47 0.97 6.08
N ASP A 127 9.04 1.13 4.82
CA ASP A 127 9.82 1.76 3.76
C ASP A 127 10.43 3.11 4.17
N LYS A 128 9.65 3.98 4.83
CA LYS A 128 10.13 5.30 5.28
C LYS A 128 11.29 5.22 6.27
N GLY A 129 11.37 4.14 7.06
CA GLY A 129 12.49 3.88 7.95
C GLY A 129 13.73 3.34 7.25
N LEU A 130 13.61 2.82 6.04
CA LEU A 130 14.73 2.33 5.23
C LEU A 130 15.37 3.44 4.38
N GLU A 131 14.61 4.48 4.04
CA GLU A 131 15.04 5.58 3.17
C GLU A 131 15.67 6.75 3.95
N ILE A 132 16.85 6.53 4.56
CA ILE A 132 17.54 7.51 5.43
C ILE A 132 17.84 8.87 4.77
N ASN A 133 18.02 8.88 3.44
CA ASN A 133 18.29 10.09 2.66
C ASN A 133 17.03 10.80 2.15
N ARG A 134 15.84 10.20 2.33
CA ARG A 134 14.59 10.75 1.82
C ARG A 134 14.12 11.92 2.68
N GLU A 135 13.59 12.94 2.02
CA GLU A 135 12.94 14.06 2.70
C GLU A 135 11.81 13.54 3.62
N GLY A 136 11.77 14.06 4.85
CA GLY A 136 10.82 13.62 5.86
C GLY A 136 11.24 12.41 6.69
N PHE A 137 12.43 11.81 6.47
CA PHE A 137 12.94 10.72 7.32
C PHE A 137 12.94 11.09 8.81
N MET A 138 13.46 12.27 9.15
CA MET A 138 13.54 12.74 10.55
C MET A 138 12.16 12.99 11.18
N ASP A 139 11.21 13.52 10.41
CA ASP A 139 9.83 13.70 10.86
C ASP A 139 9.17 12.34 11.11
N TRP A 140 9.47 11.35 10.26
CA TRP A 140 9.00 9.98 10.45
C TRP A 140 9.62 9.30 11.67
N VAL A 141 10.92 9.49 11.94
CA VAL A 141 11.57 9.00 13.17
C VAL A 141 10.89 9.60 14.41
N THR A 142 10.51 10.88 14.37
CA THR A 142 9.77 11.53 15.46
C THR A 142 8.40 10.87 15.68
N LYS A 143 7.64 10.63 14.60
CA LYS A 143 6.36 9.91 14.67
C LYS A 143 6.49 8.47 15.17
N LEU A 144 7.57 7.79 14.80
CA LEU A 144 7.86 6.44 15.29
C LEU A 144 8.15 6.46 16.79
N ALA A 145 8.91 7.44 17.27
CA ALA A 145 9.16 7.62 18.69
C ALA A 145 7.85 7.87 19.47
N GLU A 146 6.96 8.70 18.95
CA GLU A 146 5.63 8.94 19.52
C GLU A 146 4.76 7.67 19.53
N ALA A 147 4.69 6.95 18.42
CA ALA A 147 3.86 5.75 18.27
C ALA A 147 4.36 4.55 19.10
N SER A 148 5.68 4.43 19.30
CA SER A 148 6.30 3.37 20.11
C SER A 148 6.44 3.74 21.58
N GLY A 149 6.39 5.04 21.91
CA GLY A 149 6.72 5.54 23.25
C GLY A 149 8.22 5.44 23.60
N ILE A 150 9.08 5.13 22.63
CA ILE A 150 10.53 4.97 22.81
C ILE A 150 11.22 6.21 22.27
N LYS A 151 12.05 6.85 23.10
CA LYS A 151 12.89 7.96 22.64
C LYS A 151 13.97 7.41 21.71
N ILE A 152 14.01 7.90 20.47
CA ILE A 152 15.00 7.48 19.46
C ILE A 152 16.14 8.49 19.40
N ASP A 153 17.20 8.25 20.18
CA ASP A 153 18.44 9.05 20.19
C ASP A 153 19.69 8.23 19.82
N SER A 154 19.49 6.97 19.42
CA SER A 154 20.53 6.06 18.95
C SER A 154 19.94 5.09 17.93
N TYR A 155 20.81 4.46 17.13
CA TYR A 155 20.37 3.45 16.16
C TYR A 155 19.77 2.23 16.87
N HIS A 156 20.31 1.85 18.02
CA HIS A 156 19.73 0.81 18.85
C HIS A 156 18.27 1.12 19.25
N ALA A 157 18.00 2.35 19.71
CA ALA A 157 16.65 2.78 20.06
C ALA A 157 15.70 2.80 18.85
N LEU A 158 16.20 3.11 17.65
CA LEU A 158 15.42 2.98 16.41
C LEU A 158 15.00 1.52 16.17
N LEU A 159 15.94 0.58 16.30
CA LEU A 159 15.67 -0.85 16.15
C LEU A 159 14.69 -1.37 17.21
N GLU A 160 14.77 -0.89 18.44
CA GLU A 160 13.82 -1.19 19.51
C GLU A 160 12.41 -0.65 19.20
N ALA A 161 12.32 0.60 18.72
CA ALA A 161 11.05 1.20 18.32
C ALA A 161 10.39 0.43 17.16
N LEU A 162 11.15 0.07 16.12
CA LEU A 162 10.66 -0.77 15.03
C LEU A 162 10.15 -2.13 15.54
N ALA A 163 10.92 -2.80 16.42
CA ALA A 163 10.52 -4.08 17.00
C ALA A 163 9.25 -3.96 17.85
N ASN A 164 9.13 -2.90 18.65
CA ASN A 164 7.93 -2.60 19.42
C ASN A 164 6.69 -2.47 18.52
N ARG A 165 6.82 -1.77 17.39
CA ARG A 165 5.71 -1.61 16.43
C ARG A 165 5.35 -2.92 15.74
N ILE A 166 6.31 -3.80 15.45
CA ILE A 166 6.02 -5.16 14.95
C ILE A 166 5.16 -5.93 15.97
N ASP A 167 5.50 -5.88 17.26
CA ASP A 167 4.70 -6.54 18.31
C ASP A 167 3.26 -5.97 18.35
N PHE A 168 3.09 -4.64 18.21
CA PHE A 168 1.77 -4.02 18.13
C PHE A 168 0.95 -4.51 16.91
N PHE A 169 1.57 -4.62 15.74
CA PHE A 169 0.91 -5.18 14.55
C PHE A 169 0.49 -6.64 14.80
N HIS A 170 1.32 -7.43 15.50
CA HIS A 170 0.99 -8.80 15.86
C HIS A 170 -0.22 -8.91 16.79
N GLU A 171 -0.38 -8.01 17.77
CA GLU A 171 -1.52 -7.96 18.68
C GLU A 171 -2.85 -7.71 17.95
N ILE A 172 -2.80 -6.91 16.89
CA ILE A 172 -3.97 -6.63 16.04
C ILE A 172 -4.26 -7.83 15.13
N GLY A 173 -3.24 -8.59 14.75
CA GLY A 173 -3.36 -9.83 13.97
C GLY A 173 -2.56 -9.80 12.66
N GLY A 174 -1.80 -8.74 12.41
CA GLY A 174 -0.88 -8.66 11.28
C GLY A 174 0.16 -9.76 11.35
N ARG A 175 0.51 -10.35 10.20
CA ARG A 175 1.49 -11.45 10.07
C ARG A 175 2.30 -11.38 8.78
N VAL A 176 2.22 -10.26 8.07
CA VAL A 176 2.87 -10.02 6.78
C VAL A 176 3.60 -8.70 6.84
N SER A 177 4.74 -8.63 6.17
CA SER A 177 5.43 -7.36 5.90
C SER A 177 5.68 -7.19 4.42
N ASP A 178 5.49 -5.97 3.96
CA ASP A 178 5.74 -5.54 2.58
C ASP A 178 6.88 -4.52 2.59
N HIS A 179 7.79 -4.63 1.63
CA HIS A 179 8.93 -3.72 1.51
C HIS A 179 9.12 -3.38 0.03
N ALA A 180 8.97 -2.11 -0.32
CA ALA A 180 9.28 -1.66 -1.67
C ALA A 180 10.75 -1.26 -1.76
N LEU A 181 11.47 -1.93 -2.65
CA LEU A 181 12.88 -1.69 -2.89
C LEU A 181 13.05 -1.23 -4.33
N ASP A 182 13.25 0.07 -4.52
CA ASP A 182 13.54 0.64 -5.86
C ASP A 182 14.82 0.06 -6.45
N ASN A 183 15.83 -0.15 -5.61
CA ASN A 183 17.09 -0.77 -5.96
C ASN A 183 17.45 -1.83 -4.93
N MET A 184 17.59 -3.08 -5.38
CA MET A 184 18.14 -4.15 -4.56
C MET A 184 19.63 -3.90 -4.34
N MET A 185 19.99 -3.49 -3.13
CA MET A 185 21.36 -3.20 -2.72
C MET A 185 21.71 -4.01 -1.48
N TYR A 186 22.95 -4.50 -1.42
CA TYR A 186 23.49 -5.18 -0.26
C TYR A 186 24.92 -4.69 0.00
N GLU A 187 25.18 -4.30 1.23
CA GLU A 187 26.52 -4.00 1.74
C GLU A 187 26.61 -4.52 3.18
N GLU A 188 27.63 -5.33 3.46
CA GLU A 188 27.83 -5.86 4.81
C GLU A 188 28.31 -4.72 5.72
N ALA A 189 27.73 -4.64 6.92
CA ALA A 189 28.07 -3.64 7.92
C ALA A 189 27.86 -4.19 9.31
N THR A 190 28.60 -3.66 10.26
CA THR A 190 28.38 -3.88 11.69
C THR A 190 27.34 -2.90 12.24
N GLU A 191 26.69 -3.24 13.36
CA GLU A 191 25.76 -2.32 14.04
C GLU A 191 26.44 -1.00 14.42
N ALA A 192 27.72 -1.05 14.79
CA ALA A 192 28.50 0.13 15.15
C ALA A 192 28.69 1.09 13.98
N GLU A 193 29.05 0.58 12.79
CA GLU A 193 29.17 1.40 11.58
C GLU A 193 27.83 2.05 11.22
N VAL A 194 26.73 1.29 11.29
CA VAL A 194 25.40 1.82 10.98
C VAL A 194 24.91 2.81 12.05
N ALA A 195 25.30 2.61 13.31
CA ALA A 195 25.01 3.56 14.37
C ALA A 195 25.68 4.92 14.12
N GLU A 196 26.94 4.95 13.67
CA GLU A 196 27.61 6.20 13.29
C GLU A 196 26.90 6.89 12.12
N ILE A 197 26.48 6.12 11.10
CA ILE A 197 25.71 6.64 9.95
C ILE A 197 24.37 7.24 10.39
N PHE A 198 23.68 6.57 11.31
CA PHE A 198 22.41 7.07 11.84
C PHE A 198 22.59 8.36 12.66
N ILE A 199 23.61 8.45 13.51
CA ILE A 199 23.92 9.68 14.26
C ILE A 199 24.24 10.84 13.31
N LYS A 200 25.00 10.56 12.24
CA LYS A 200 25.27 11.53 11.18
C LYS A 200 23.97 12.07 10.57
N ALA A 201 23.02 11.19 10.24
CA ALA A 201 21.70 11.60 9.76
C ALA A 201 20.90 12.42 10.79
N LEU A 202 20.92 12.04 12.08
CA LEU A 202 20.27 12.78 13.17
C LEU A 202 20.80 14.22 13.31
N ASN A 203 22.10 14.42 13.04
CA ASN A 203 22.73 15.74 13.06
C ASN A 203 22.47 16.58 11.80
N GLY A 204 21.70 16.06 10.84
CA GLY A 204 21.41 16.72 9.57
C GLY A 204 22.60 16.71 8.59
N GLU A 205 23.58 15.85 8.82
CA GLU A 205 24.72 15.69 7.93
C GLU A 205 24.37 14.79 6.73
N LYS A 206 25.08 14.98 5.61
CA LYS A 206 24.83 14.22 4.39
C LYS A 206 25.30 12.77 4.52
N VAL A 207 24.39 11.82 4.35
CA VAL A 207 24.71 10.39 4.22
C VAL A 207 25.02 10.07 2.75
N SER A 208 26.19 9.48 2.51
CA SER A 208 26.62 9.04 1.18
C SER A 208 25.84 7.80 0.73
N LEU A 209 25.89 7.50 -0.57
CA LEU A 209 25.23 6.32 -1.11
C LEU A 209 25.78 5.01 -0.53
N GLU A 210 27.08 4.95 -0.21
CA GLU A 210 27.69 3.77 0.42
C GLU A 210 27.20 3.59 1.85
N GLU A 211 27.14 4.67 2.63
CA GLU A 211 26.60 4.66 3.98
C GLU A 211 25.11 4.27 3.99
N GLU A 212 24.33 4.80 3.04
CA GLU A 212 22.91 4.42 2.87
C GLU A 212 22.74 2.94 2.56
N LYS A 213 23.59 2.34 1.71
CA LYS A 213 23.56 0.90 1.43
C LYS A 213 23.79 0.09 2.69
N LYS A 214 24.80 0.45 3.50
CA LYS A 214 25.08 -0.20 4.80
C LYS A 214 23.89 -0.10 5.74
N TYR A 215 23.33 1.11 5.91
CA TYR A 215 22.17 1.35 6.75
C TYR A 215 20.95 0.52 6.31
N LYS A 216 20.61 0.57 5.02
CA LYS A 216 19.45 -0.12 4.46
C LYS A 216 19.62 -1.64 4.57
N SER A 217 20.81 -2.15 4.26
CA SER A 217 21.14 -3.57 4.31
C SER A 217 21.05 -4.12 5.73
N PHE A 218 21.65 -3.43 6.71
CA PHE A 218 21.59 -3.84 8.11
C PHE A 218 20.17 -3.76 8.65
N THR A 219 19.46 -2.66 8.41
CA THR A 219 18.09 -2.46 8.92
C THR A 219 17.14 -3.49 8.32
N LEU A 220 17.22 -3.76 7.02
CA LEU A 220 16.41 -4.79 6.37
C LEU A 220 16.74 -6.19 6.88
N THR A 221 18.03 -6.50 7.08
CA THR A 221 18.47 -7.78 7.68
C THR A 221 17.97 -7.92 9.12
N PHE A 222 17.99 -6.84 9.90
CA PHE A 222 17.41 -6.81 11.23
C PHE A 222 15.91 -7.08 11.20
N LEU A 223 15.15 -6.44 10.30
CA LEU A 223 13.71 -6.64 10.16
C LEU A 223 13.37 -8.05 9.68
N GLY A 224 14.21 -8.63 8.82
CA GLY A 224 14.09 -10.03 8.40
C GLY A 224 14.52 -11.03 9.49
N GLY A 225 15.50 -10.66 10.34
CA GLY A 225 16.11 -11.52 11.36
C GLY A 225 15.43 -11.49 12.73
N LYS A 226 14.98 -10.33 13.20
CA LYS A 226 14.10 -10.20 14.37
C LYS A 226 12.66 -10.51 13.94
N ASN A 227 12.25 -11.75 14.14
CA ASN A 227 10.96 -12.09 14.75
C ASN A 227 9.66 -11.47 14.20
N ILE A 228 9.57 -11.06 12.93
CA ILE A 228 8.30 -11.23 12.19
C ILE A 228 7.99 -12.75 12.09
N MET A 229 9.02 -13.60 12.28
CA MET A 229 9.04 -15.02 11.90
C MET A 229 8.75 -16.07 12.99
N LYS A 230 8.42 -15.73 14.25
CA LYS A 230 8.39 -16.79 15.31
C LYS A 230 7.36 -16.73 16.41
N LYS A 231 6.50 -15.71 16.52
CA LYS A 231 5.46 -15.76 17.57
C LYS A 231 4.37 -16.80 17.27
N ASP A 232 3.88 -16.93 16.03
CA ASP A 232 2.75 -17.87 15.73
C ASP A 232 2.63 -18.36 14.25
N GLY A 233 3.67 -18.40 13.42
CA GLY A 233 3.58 -18.99 12.06
C GLY A 233 4.51 -18.38 11.00
N PRO A 234 4.49 -18.89 9.74
CA PRO A 234 5.29 -18.36 8.66
C PRO A 234 4.79 -16.98 8.22
N CYS A 235 5.70 -16.02 8.09
CA CYS A 235 5.46 -14.72 7.46
C CYS A 235 6.12 -14.70 6.08
N ASN A 236 5.43 -14.14 5.09
CA ASN A 236 5.99 -13.85 3.78
C ASN A 236 6.55 -12.42 3.79
N ILE A 237 7.84 -12.28 3.49
CA ILE A 237 8.37 -10.99 3.07
C ILE A 237 8.01 -10.85 1.60
N ILE A 238 7.16 -9.87 1.29
CA ILE A 238 6.89 -9.52 -0.08
C ILE A 238 7.87 -8.41 -0.46
N LEU A 239 8.78 -8.72 -1.37
CA LEU A 239 9.63 -7.73 -2.03
C LEU A 239 9.00 -7.41 -3.37
N MET A 240 8.37 -6.25 -3.48
CA MET A 240 7.85 -5.77 -4.74
C MET A 240 8.83 -4.73 -5.31
N PRO A 241 9.31 -4.86 -6.57
CA PRO A 241 9.75 -3.68 -7.29
C PRO A 241 8.55 -2.73 -7.35
N THR A 242 8.79 -1.42 -7.36
CA THR A 242 7.80 -0.34 -7.19
C THR A 242 6.62 -0.35 -8.18
N GLU A 243 6.54 -1.33 -9.09
CA GLU A 243 5.54 -1.43 -10.16
C GLU A 243 4.70 -2.73 -10.18
N ILE A 244 4.79 -3.63 -9.18
CA ILE A 244 4.02 -4.90 -9.24
C ILE A 244 3.32 -5.24 -7.92
N ILE A 245 2.04 -4.86 -7.81
CA ILE A 245 1.12 -5.41 -6.79
C ILE A 245 0.69 -6.81 -7.24
N ILE A 246 1.31 -7.87 -6.70
CA ILE A 246 0.81 -9.25 -6.82
C ILE A 246 0.03 -9.60 -5.56
N HIS A 247 -1.26 -9.88 -5.73
CA HIS A 247 -2.11 -10.49 -4.73
C HIS A 247 -1.93 -12.02 -4.82
N GLU A 248 -0.97 -12.58 -4.10
CA GLU A 248 -0.94 -14.02 -3.79
C GLU A 248 -1.10 -14.19 -2.28
N CYS A 249 -2.35 -14.16 -1.81
CA CYS A 249 -2.68 -14.80 -0.53
C CYS A 249 -2.74 -16.31 -0.78
N LEU A 250 -1.81 -17.00 -0.14
CA LEU A 250 -1.64 -18.45 -0.15
C LEU A 250 -2.96 -19.18 0.15
N ILE A 251 -3.40 -20.00 -0.81
CA ILE A 251 -4.26 -21.15 -0.54
C ILE A 251 -3.33 -22.25 0.00
N SER A 252 -3.49 -22.60 1.27
CA SER A 252 -3.09 -23.89 1.83
C SER A 252 -4.17 -24.41 2.76
#